data_AF-A0A9X9QNE8-F1
#
_entry.id   AF-A0A9X9QNE8-F1
#
_cell.length_a   1.000
_cell.length_b   1.000
_cell.length_c   1.000
_cell.angle_alpha   90.00
_cell.angle_beta   90.00
_cell.angle_gamma   90.00
#
_symmetry.space_group_name_H-M   'P 1'
#
loop_
_entity.id
_entity.type
_entity.pdbx_description
1 polymer ?
#
loop_
_entity_poly.entity_id
_entity_poly.type
_entity_poly.pdbx_seq_one_letter_code
_entity_poly.pdbx_strand_id
1 'polypeptide(L)' 'MTFDINKEELTIMGVKFDNYDDFNAVWYAVGSSMIENYQPTVQEIEHFKAYITNKRKELKLG' A
#
# COMPACT_ATOMS: atom_id res chain seq x y z
N MET A 1 -1.98 4.72 -16.14
CA MET A 1 -1.20 3.85 -15.24
C MET A 1 -2.00 2.58 -15.01
N THR A 2 -1.34 1.44 -14.88
CA THR A 2 -2.00 0.18 -14.48
C THR A 2 -1.79 0.00 -12.99
N PHE A 3 -2.84 -0.33 -12.24
CA PHE A 3 -2.73 -0.72 -10.84
C PHE A 3 -2.12 -2.13 -10.78
N ASP A 4 -0.79 -2.18 -10.79
CA ASP A 4 0.00 -3.40 -10.80
C ASP A 4 0.23 -3.90 -9.37
N ILE A 5 0.06 -5.21 -9.15
CA ILE A 5 0.18 -5.83 -7.83
C ILE A 5 0.93 -7.15 -7.98
N ASN A 6 2.00 -7.30 -7.20
CA ASN A 6 2.69 -8.57 -7.04
C ASN A 6 2.67 -8.98 -5.56
N LYS A 7 1.94 -10.06 -5.25
CA LYS A 7 1.80 -10.56 -3.87
C LYS A 7 3.00 -11.38 -3.41
N GLU A 8 3.75 -11.97 -4.33
CA GLU A 8 4.95 -12.76 -4.00
C GLU A 8 6.09 -11.82 -3.57
N GLU A 9 6.26 -10.72 -4.30
CA GLU A 9 7.27 -9.69 -4.00
C GLU A 9 6.79 -8.57 -3.07
N LEU A 10 5.51 -8.61 -2.67
CA LEU A 10 4.84 -7.58 -1.87
C LEU A 10 5.00 -6.18 -2.47
N THR A 11 4.67 -6.03 -3.75
CA THR A 11 4.75 -4.73 -4.45
C THR A 11 3.40 -4.24 -4.94
N ILE A 12 3.14 -2.95 -4.78
CA ILE A 12 2.01 -2.23 -5.39
C ILE A 12 2.60 -1.14 -6.29
N MET A 13 2.33 -1.18 -7.59
CA MET A 13 2.85 -0.25 -8.59
C MET A 13 4.39 -0.10 -8.53
N GLY A 14 5.10 -1.20 -8.28
CA GLY A 14 6.56 -1.23 -8.11
C GLY A 14 7.08 -0.80 -6.73
N VAL A 15 6.23 -0.29 -5.84
CA VAL A 15 6.61 0.05 -4.47
C VAL A 15 6.61 -1.21 -3.61
N LYS A 16 7.79 -1.60 -3.13
CA LYS A 16 7.99 -2.79 -2.28
C LYS A 16 7.63 -2.52 -0.82
N PHE A 17 6.97 -3.46 -0.17
CA PHE A 17 6.65 -3.45 1.25
C PHE A 17 7.51 -4.45 2.02
N ASP A 18 7.80 -4.14 3.29
CA ASP A 18 8.73 -4.94 4.11
C ASP A 18 8.01 -6.12 4.79
N ASN A 19 6.68 -6.06 4.90
CA ASN A 19 5.86 -7.09 5.51
C ASN A 19 4.47 -7.16 4.84
N TYR A 20 3.80 -8.31 4.98
CA TYR A 20 2.51 -8.56 4.37
C TYR A 20 1.38 -7.69 4.95
N ASP A 21 1.42 -7.37 6.25
CA ASP A 21 0.32 -6.61 6.88
C ASP A 21 0.24 -5.18 6.32
N ASP A 22 1.38 -4.51 6.20
CA ASP A 22 1.47 -3.16 5.65
C ASP A 22 1.07 -3.16 4.16
N PHE A 23 1.55 -4.16 3.41
CA PHE A 23 1.15 -4.38 2.02
C PHE A 23 -0.37 -4.56 1.90
N ASN A 24 -0.95 -5.45 2.71
CA ASN A 24 -2.36 -5.80 2.67
C ASN A 24 -3.24 -4.61 3.07
N ALA A 25 -2.83 -3.82 4.07
CA ALA A 25 -3.53 -2.63 4.50
C ALA A 25 -3.61 -1.58 3.38
N VAL A 26 -2.48 -1.28 2.71
CA VAL A 26 -2.45 -0.31 1.61
C VAL A 26 -3.18 -0.86 0.39
N TRP A 27 -2.99 -2.13 0.05
CA TRP A 27 -3.68 -2.77 -1.08
C TRP A 27 -5.20 -2.71 -0.90
N TYR A 28 -5.71 -3.02 0.29
CA TYR A 28 -7.14 -2.97 0.57
C TYR A 28 -7.70 -1.54 0.50
N ALA A 29 -7.03 -0.57 1.13
CA ALA A 29 -7.45 0.83 1.11
C ALA A 29 -7.54 1.36 -0.33
N VAL A 30 -6.45 1.22 -1.10
CA VAL A 30 -6.40 1.71 -2.48
C VAL A 30 -7.38 0.95 -3.38
N GLY A 31 -7.45 -0.37 -3.26
CA GLY A 31 -8.36 -1.21 -4.04
C GLY A 31 -9.84 -0.86 -3.82
N SER A 32 -10.22 -0.54 -2.59
CA SER A 32 -11.59 -0.08 -2.28
C SER A 32 -11.90 1.28 -2.90
N SER A 33 -10.96 2.22 -2.89
CA SER A 33 -11.14 3.55 -3.49
C SER A 33 -11.24 3.51 -5.02
N MET A 34 -10.60 2.55 -5.68
CA MET A 34 -10.68 2.42 -7.14
C MET A 34 -12.09 2.12 -7.66
N ILE A 35 -12.97 1.54 -6.83
CA ILE A 35 -14.39 1.35 -7.17
C ILE A 35 -15.09 2.71 -7.37
N GLU A 36 -14.55 3.79 -6.81
CA GLU A 36 -15.05 5.16 -6.91
C GLU A 36 -14.38 5.97 -8.03
N ASN A 37 -13.83 5.31 -9.06
CA ASN A 37 -13.06 5.92 -10.17
C ASN A 37 -11.74 6.58 -9.73
N TYR A 38 -11.26 6.32 -8.51
CA TYR A 38 -9.94 6.76 -8.08
C TYR A 38 -8.84 6.04 -8.88
N GLN A 39 -7.83 6.79 -9.32
CA GLN A 39 -6.65 6.24 -9.98
C GLN A 39 -5.42 6.59 -9.13
N PRO A 40 -4.81 5.62 -8.43
CA PRO A 40 -3.65 5.87 -7.61
C PRO A 40 -2.42 6.19 -8.46
N THR A 41 -1.55 7.03 -7.90
CA THR A 41 -0.20 7.30 -8.40
C THR A 41 0.84 6.58 -7.54
N VAL A 42 2.04 6.35 -8.10
CA VAL A 42 3.18 5.79 -7.35
C VAL A 42 3.50 6.61 -6.09
N GLN A 43 3.43 7.94 -6.18
CA GLN A 43 3.68 8.84 -5.06
C GLN A 43 2.68 8.66 -3.91
N GLU A 44 1.41 8.41 -4.23
CA GLU A 44 0.39 8.11 -3.22
C GLU A 44 0.65 6.74 -2.56
N ILE A 45 1.07 5.74 -3.33
CA ILE A 45 1.45 4.43 -2.76
C ILE A 45 2.65 4.58 -1.81
N GLU A 46 3.68 5.36 -2.18
CA GLU A 46 4.81 5.68 -1.30
C GLU A 46 4.35 6.41 -0.03
N HIS A 47 3.42 7.35 -0.16
CA HIS A 47 2.83 8.06 0.97
C HIS A 47 2.08 7.11 1.92
N PHE A 48 1.22 6.23 1.38
CA PHE A 48 0.48 5.25 2.18
C PHE A 48 1.42 4.24 2.86
N LYS A 49 2.48 3.79 2.19
CA LYS A 49 3.53 2.97 2.80
C LYS A 49 4.15 3.70 3.99
N ALA A 50 4.60 4.94 3.81
CA ALA A 50 5.20 5.71 4.89
C ALA A 50 4.23 5.91 6.06
N TYR A 51 2.96 6.23 5.76
CA TYR A 51 1.91 6.38 6.76
C TYR A 51 1.70 5.09 7.58
N ILE A 52 1.48 3.94 6.92
CA ILE A 52 1.16 2.71 7.64
C ILE A 52 2.35 2.20 8.46
N THR A 53 3.57 2.29 7.92
CA THR A 53 4.79 1.90 8.64
C THR A 53 5.01 2.78 9.87
N ASN A 54 4.77 4.09 9.78
CA ASN A 54 4.84 4.98 10.94
C ASN A 54 3.73 4.67 11.95
N LYS A 55 2.50 4.41 11.46
CA LYS A 55 1.37 4.09 12.33
C LYS A 55 1.59 2.79 13.10
N ARG A 56 2.15 1.77 12.44
CA ARG A 56 2.55 0.50 13.07
C ARG A 56 3.53 0.72 14.22
N LYS A 57 4.56 1.55 14.00
CA LYS A 57 5.55 1.93 15.02
C LYS A 57 4.91 2.66 16.20
N GLU A 58 4.04 3.64 15.93
CA GLU A 58 3.29 4.36 16.99
C GLU A 58 2.48 3.41 17.86
N LEU A 59 1.81 2.45 17.23
CA LEU A 59 0.94 1.47 17.91
C LEU A 59 1.73 0.32 18.55
N LYS A 60 3.07 0.29 18.42
CA LYS A 60 3.95 -0.78 18.90
C LYS A 60 3.53 -2.16 18.38
N LEU A 61 3.04 -2.21 17.15
CA LEU A 61 2.74 -3.46 16.46
C LEU A 61 4.06 -3.98 15.88
N GLY A 62 4.48 -5.17 16.32
CA GLY A 62 5.80 -5.76 16.03
C GLY A 62 5.99 -6.06 14.56
#